data_AF-A0A7W6B4R4-F1
#
_entry.id   AF-A0A7W6B4R4-F1
#
_cell.length_a   1.000
_cell.length_b   1.000
_cell.length_c   1.000
_cell.angle_alpha   90.00
_cell.angle_beta   90.00
_cell.angle_gamma   90.00
#
_symmetry.space_group_name_H-M   'P 1'
#
loop_
_entity.id
_entity.type
_entity.pdbx_description
1 polymer ?
#
loop_
_entity_poly.entity_id
_entity_poly.type
_entity_poly.pdbx_seq_one_letter_code
_entity_poly.pdbx_strand_id
1 'polypeptide(L)'
;MHDFDRPLFKRLAKNDTGAARGKQAGVVIPISLDPFFPTLATPSAVNPAPSIRLNAVLFDGTSQVGLVNTRYQYQSWGGTRLEPRLTDNLGPIRGIAARDDFLVIERSLTDPLFYRLTLHRAGTPGYAAMLAAAGARRWGAVDARDTPVKETEILNSEQDQETRELSPLELFDNDAALTETRVMRIARSKAFSKRVLPIYDFRCAVCGTGHAGEKVWEAEAAHIVPRGVKGADDARNGLALCRSHHWAFDQGLFGVLPDRKITVHPSAAADVRNAHLVAFDGQKLREPNNPALRPDAEALAWHLGNVVNS
;
A
#
# COMPACT_ATOMS: atom_id res chain seq x y z
N MET A 1 -3.20 8.30 -9.28
CA MET A 1 -3.69 7.10 -9.99
C MET A 1 -3.33 5.92 -9.10
N HIS A 2 -4.29 5.07 -8.71
CA HIS A 2 -3.96 3.89 -7.89
C HIS A 2 -3.44 2.79 -8.80
N ASP A 3 -2.25 2.29 -8.50
CA ASP A 3 -1.76 1.04 -9.07
C ASP A 3 -2.33 -0.12 -8.26
N PHE A 4 -2.69 -1.20 -8.93
CA PHE A 4 -3.34 -2.36 -8.33
C PHE A 4 -2.44 -3.58 -8.37
N ASP A 5 -2.53 -4.38 -7.31
CA ASP A 5 -1.86 -5.67 -7.19
C ASP A 5 -2.51 -6.71 -8.14
N ARG A 6 -1.94 -7.92 -8.20
CA ARG A 6 -2.49 -8.99 -9.03
C ARG A 6 -3.90 -9.38 -8.60
N PRO A 7 -4.81 -9.63 -9.55
CA PRO A 7 -6.19 -9.89 -9.24
C PRO A 7 -6.40 -11.25 -8.57
N LEU A 8 -7.25 -11.25 -7.56
CA LEU A 8 -7.97 -12.42 -7.10
C LEU A 8 -9.31 -12.49 -7.82
N PHE A 9 -9.91 -13.67 -7.80
CA PHE A 9 -11.29 -13.83 -8.22
C PHE A 9 -12.07 -14.74 -7.27
N LYS A 10 -13.39 -14.60 -7.36
CA LYS A 10 -14.35 -15.53 -6.80
C LYS A 10 -15.53 -15.70 -7.75
N ARG A 11 -15.89 -16.95 -8.02
CA ARG A 11 -17.17 -17.34 -8.63
C ARG A 11 -18.27 -17.23 -7.60
N LEU A 12 -19.18 -16.30 -7.82
CA LEU A 12 -20.25 -15.97 -6.89
C LEU A 12 -21.18 -17.16 -6.67
N ALA A 13 -21.47 -17.46 -5.40
CA ALA A 13 -22.57 -18.32 -5.02
C ALA A 13 -23.87 -17.51 -5.03
N LYS A 14 -25.03 -18.19 -5.02
CA LYS A 14 -26.34 -17.52 -4.93
C LYS A 14 -26.40 -16.53 -3.77
N ASN A 15 -25.79 -16.88 -2.63
CA ASN A 15 -25.80 -16.07 -1.42
C ASN A 15 -24.92 -14.81 -1.49
N ASP A 16 -24.07 -14.68 -2.50
CA ASP A 16 -23.24 -13.49 -2.70
C ASP A 16 -23.97 -12.37 -3.47
N THR A 17 -25.04 -12.75 -4.17
CA THR A 17 -25.82 -11.86 -5.04
C THR A 17 -26.87 -11.08 -4.25
N GLY A 18 -27.61 -10.20 -4.93
CA GLY A 18 -28.77 -9.49 -4.40
C GLY A 18 -29.93 -10.40 -3.97
N ALA A 19 -29.90 -11.69 -4.32
CA ALA A 19 -30.92 -12.65 -3.90
C ALA A 19 -30.87 -13.01 -2.40
N ALA A 20 -29.74 -12.81 -1.72
CA ALA A 20 -29.63 -13.03 -0.27
C ALA A 20 -30.13 -11.84 0.54
N ARG A 21 -30.98 -12.11 1.54
CA ARG A 21 -31.54 -11.10 2.47
C ARG A 21 -31.03 -11.30 3.91
N GLY A 22 -31.15 -10.27 4.73
CA GLY A 22 -30.85 -10.32 6.16
C GLY A 22 -29.36 -10.52 6.48
N LYS A 23 -29.05 -11.26 7.55
CA LYS A 23 -27.67 -11.46 8.05
C LYS A 23 -26.72 -12.16 7.06
N GLN A 24 -27.26 -12.81 6.03
CA GLN A 24 -26.48 -13.48 4.98
C GLN A 24 -26.09 -12.55 3.82
N ALA A 25 -26.56 -11.31 3.80
CA ALA A 25 -26.27 -10.36 2.72
C ALA A 25 -24.81 -9.92 2.73
N GLY A 26 -24.17 -9.96 1.56
CA GLY A 26 -22.76 -9.60 1.35
C GLY A 26 -22.11 -10.54 0.35
N VAL A 27 -20.79 -10.43 0.20
CA VAL A 27 -19.98 -11.39 -0.54
C VAL A 27 -19.08 -12.12 0.45
N VAL A 28 -19.19 -13.44 0.52
CA VAL A 28 -18.28 -14.27 1.34
C VAL A 28 -16.87 -14.20 0.77
N ILE A 29 -15.87 -13.98 1.61
CA ILE A 29 -14.47 -14.11 1.23
C ILE A 29 -14.00 -15.48 1.76
N PRO A 30 -13.68 -16.44 0.88
CA PRO A 30 -13.12 -17.72 1.30
C PRO A 30 -11.89 -17.52 2.18
N ILE A 31 -11.73 -18.35 3.22
CA ILE A 31 -10.62 -18.22 4.19
C ILE A 31 -9.25 -18.24 3.49
N SER A 32 -9.09 -18.98 2.39
CA SER A 32 -7.84 -18.98 1.62
C SER A 32 -7.51 -17.64 0.92
N LEU A 33 -8.48 -16.73 0.81
CA LEU A 33 -8.28 -15.37 0.28
C LEU A 33 -8.11 -14.32 1.39
N ASP A 34 -8.47 -14.63 2.63
CA ASP A 34 -8.33 -13.72 3.79
C ASP A 34 -6.92 -13.12 3.93
N PRO A 35 -5.81 -13.86 3.69
CA PRO A 35 -4.46 -13.29 3.77
C PRO A 35 -4.16 -12.12 2.82
N PHE A 36 -5.02 -11.85 1.82
CA PHE A 36 -4.85 -10.74 0.88
C PHE A 36 -5.69 -9.50 1.24
N PHE A 37 -6.46 -9.58 2.33
CA PHE A 37 -7.23 -8.48 2.91
C PHE A 37 -6.51 -7.95 4.17
N PRO A 38 -6.90 -6.78 4.71
CA PRO A 38 -6.31 -6.26 5.93
C PRO A 38 -6.68 -7.16 7.10
N THR A 39 -5.71 -7.40 7.99
CA THR A 39 -5.89 -8.24 9.18
C THR A 39 -6.99 -7.68 10.07
N LEU A 40 -8.07 -8.44 10.22
CA LEU A 40 -9.11 -8.16 11.21
C LEU A 40 -8.62 -8.54 12.60
N ALA A 41 -8.99 -7.76 13.62
CA ALA A 41 -8.72 -8.15 15.00
C ALA A 41 -9.39 -9.49 15.34
N THR A 42 -8.84 -10.20 16.31
CA THR A 42 -9.47 -11.42 16.83
C THR A 42 -10.80 -11.08 17.50
N PRO A 43 -11.90 -11.78 17.16
CA PRO A 43 -13.17 -11.57 17.85
C PRO A 43 -13.05 -11.78 19.35
N SER A 44 -13.71 -10.91 20.12
CA SER A 44 -13.74 -10.96 21.59
C SER A 44 -15.15 -10.76 22.09
N ALA A 45 -15.38 -10.98 23.39
CA ALA A 45 -16.69 -10.68 24.00
C ALA A 45 -17.09 -9.20 23.83
N VAL A 46 -16.11 -8.29 23.79
CA VAL A 46 -16.30 -6.84 23.61
C VAL A 46 -16.49 -6.48 22.14
N ASN A 47 -15.82 -7.17 21.23
CA ASN A 47 -15.94 -6.98 19.79
C ASN A 47 -16.13 -8.32 19.07
N PRO A 48 -17.36 -8.86 19.05
CA PRO A 48 -17.63 -10.20 18.53
C PRO A 48 -17.59 -10.30 17.00
N ALA A 49 -17.59 -9.16 16.29
CA ALA A 49 -17.52 -9.07 14.83
C ALA A 49 -16.58 -7.93 14.40
N PRO A 50 -15.26 -8.09 14.58
CA PRO A 50 -14.29 -7.10 14.15
C PRO A 50 -14.43 -6.77 12.67
N SER A 51 -14.32 -5.48 12.35
CA SER A 51 -14.53 -5.00 10.99
C SER A 51 -13.61 -3.83 10.66
N ILE A 52 -13.28 -3.72 9.38
CA ILE A 52 -12.50 -2.63 8.80
C ILE A 52 -13.30 -2.07 7.62
N ARG A 53 -13.38 -0.73 7.53
CA ARG A 53 -13.93 -0.04 6.35
C ARG A 53 -12.88 0.00 5.24
N LEU A 54 -13.31 -0.37 4.04
CA LEU A 54 -12.53 -0.34 2.81
C LEU A 54 -13.19 0.62 1.82
N ASN A 55 -12.38 1.42 1.13
CA ASN A 55 -12.85 2.14 -0.03
C ASN A 55 -12.77 1.20 -1.25
N ALA A 56 -13.80 1.21 -2.09
CA ALA A 56 -13.84 0.36 -3.27
C ALA A 56 -14.43 1.09 -4.47
N VAL A 57 -13.72 1.05 -5.60
CA VAL A 57 -14.30 1.37 -6.90
C VAL A 57 -14.93 0.12 -7.48
N LEU A 58 -16.18 0.23 -7.94
CA LEU A 58 -16.98 -0.87 -8.43
C LEU A 58 -17.12 -0.80 -9.95
N PHE A 59 -16.98 -1.93 -10.63
CA PHE A 59 -17.13 -2.05 -12.07
C PHE A 59 -18.10 -3.19 -12.46
N ASP A 60 -18.89 -2.97 -13.52
CA ASP A 60 -19.55 -4.01 -14.32
C ASP A 60 -18.82 -4.11 -15.67
N GLY A 61 -17.99 -5.16 -15.82
CA GLY A 61 -17.03 -5.25 -16.92
C GLY A 61 -16.09 -4.04 -16.93
N THR A 62 -16.21 -3.19 -17.96
CA THR A 62 -15.40 -1.98 -18.14
C THR A 62 -16.08 -0.71 -17.64
N SER A 63 -17.35 -0.80 -17.23
CA SER A 63 -18.14 0.37 -16.81
C SER A 63 -18.03 0.56 -15.31
N GLN A 64 -17.57 1.73 -14.85
CA GLN A 64 -17.59 2.07 -13.43
C GLN A 64 -19.04 2.29 -12.99
N VAL A 65 -19.47 1.60 -11.93
CA VAL A 65 -20.84 1.65 -11.40
C VAL A 65 -20.92 2.24 -9.99
N GLY A 66 -19.79 2.56 -9.36
CA GLY A 66 -19.78 3.28 -8.09
C GLY A 66 -18.39 3.44 -7.46
N LEU A 67 -18.32 4.36 -6.50
CA LEU A 67 -17.23 4.47 -5.53
C LEU A 67 -17.86 4.40 -4.15
N VAL A 68 -17.46 3.42 -3.35
CA VAL A 68 -18.19 3.06 -2.12
C VAL A 68 -17.24 2.85 -0.95
N ASN A 69 -17.76 3.04 0.26
CA ASN A 69 -17.12 2.59 1.48
C ASN A 69 -17.82 1.30 1.93
N THR A 70 -17.17 0.16 1.70
CA THR A 70 -17.66 -1.18 2.06
C THR A 70 -17.04 -1.63 3.39
N ARG A 71 -17.54 -2.72 3.96
CA ARG A 71 -17.07 -3.27 5.25
C ARG A 71 -16.51 -4.65 5.03
N TYR A 72 -15.25 -4.85 5.41
CA TYR A 72 -14.69 -6.18 5.60
C TYR A 72 -14.85 -6.60 7.06
N GLN A 73 -15.45 -7.76 7.32
CA GLN A 73 -15.73 -8.21 8.69
C GLN A 73 -15.75 -9.72 8.81
N TYR A 74 -15.54 -10.21 10.04
CA TYR A 74 -15.93 -11.56 10.40
C TYR A 74 -17.41 -11.58 10.79
N GLN A 75 -18.17 -12.51 10.19
CA GLN A 75 -19.47 -12.90 10.72
C GLN A 75 -19.32 -14.19 11.52
N SER A 76 -19.84 -14.18 12.75
CA SER A 76 -19.87 -15.37 13.61
C SER A 76 -21.22 -16.08 13.54
N TRP A 77 -21.19 -17.41 13.49
CA TRP A 77 -22.37 -18.27 13.63
C TRP A 77 -22.20 -19.09 14.90
N GLY A 78 -22.95 -18.75 15.96
CA GLY A 78 -22.86 -19.45 17.24
C GLY A 78 -21.49 -19.37 17.93
N GLY A 79 -20.68 -18.36 17.61
CA GLY A 79 -19.37 -18.12 18.26
C GLY A 79 -18.21 -19.03 17.80
N THR A 80 -18.46 -20.05 16.99
CA THR A 80 -17.44 -21.05 16.59
C THR A 80 -16.96 -20.92 15.15
N ARG A 81 -17.83 -20.46 14.24
CA ARG A 81 -17.49 -20.27 12.83
C ARG A 81 -17.32 -18.79 12.53
N LEU A 82 -16.12 -18.38 12.14
CA LEU A 82 -15.81 -17.05 11.61
C LEU A 82 -15.79 -17.11 10.09
N GLU A 83 -16.64 -16.31 9.45
CA GLU A 83 -16.72 -16.22 8.00
C GLU A 83 -16.41 -14.79 7.55
N PRO A 84 -15.25 -14.56 6.90
CA PRO A 84 -14.90 -13.24 6.39
C PRO A 84 -15.83 -12.84 5.24
N ARG A 85 -16.29 -11.59 5.25
CA ARG A 85 -17.28 -11.07 4.29
C ARG A 85 -17.02 -9.62 3.95
N LEU A 86 -17.32 -9.26 2.71
CA LEU A 86 -17.57 -7.88 2.30
C LEU A 86 -19.08 -7.58 2.41
N THR A 87 -19.44 -6.56 3.17
CA THR A 87 -20.82 -6.11 3.36
C THR A 87 -20.93 -4.59 3.20
N ASP A 88 -22.15 -4.07 3.20
CA ASP A 88 -22.46 -2.64 3.04
C ASP A 88 -22.08 -2.09 1.65
N ASN A 89 -22.96 -1.27 1.07
CA ASN A 89 -22.72 -0.48 -0.14
C ASN A 89 -22.26 -1.24 -1.41
N LEU A 90 -22.38 -2.57 -1.45
CA LEU A 90 -22.11 -3.39 -2.64
C LEU A 90 -23.32 -3.56 -3.57
N GLY A 91 -24.42 -2.84 -3.31
CA GLY A 91 -25.66 -2.90 -4.10
C GLY A 91 -25.47 -2.78 -5.62
N PRO A 92 -24.66 -1.84 -6.14
CA PRO A 92 -24.47 -1.64 -7.58
C PRO A 92 -23.99 -2.88 -8.33
N ILE A 93 -23.13 -3.70 -7.73
CA ILE A 93 -22.65 -4.95 -8.36
C ILE A 93 -23.44 -6.17 -7.89
N ARG A 94 -23.83 -6.25 -6.61
CA ARG A 94 -24.57 -7.41 -6.10
C ARG A 94 -25.98 -7.50 -6.68
N GLY A 95 -26.64 -6.37 -6.92
CA GLY A 95 -28.01 -6.32 -7.41
C GLY A 95 -28.17 -6.85 -8.85
N ILE A 96 -27.11 -6.76 -9.64
CA ILE A 96 -27.07 -7.24 -11.04
C ILE A 96 -26.33 -8.57 -11.21
N ALA A 97 -25.66 -9.05 -10.16
CA ALA A 97 -24.91 -10.30 -10.17
C ALA A 97 -25.84 -11.52 -10.13
N ALA A 98 -25.49 -12.53 -10.91
CA ALA A 98 -26.08 -13.86 -10.88
C ALA A 98 -25.13 -14.87 -10.21
N ARG A 99 -25.66 -16.06 -9.92
CA ARG A 99 -24.85 -17.20 -9.52
C ARG A 99 -23.86 -17.51 -10.64
N ASP A 100 -22.64 -17.87 -10.25
CA ASP A 100 -21.53 -18.27 -11.13
C ASP A 100 -20.86 -17.16 -11.96
N ASP A 101 -21.33 -15.91 -11.82
CA ASP A 101 -20.57 -14.73 -12.25
C ASP A 101 -19.24 -14.63 -11.49
N PHE A 102 -18.27 -13.93 -12.08
CA PHE A 102 -16.97 -13.69 -11.46
C PHE A 102 -16.91 -12.31 -10.81
N LEU A 103 -16.52 -12.26 -9.55
CA LEU A 103 -16.04 -11.05 -8.90
C LEU A 103 -14.51 -11.08 -8.88
N VAL A 104 -13.89 -10.15 -9.59
CA VAL A 104 -12.44 -9.89 -9.56
C VAL A 104 -12.16 -8.83 -8.50
N ILE A 105 -11.13 -9.06 -7.71
CA ILE A 105 -10.77 -8.27 -6.52
C ILE A 105 -9.31 -7.91 -6.61
N GLU A 106 -9.02 -6.62 -6.58
CA GLU A 106 -7.66 -6.09 -6.69
C GLU A 106 -7.43 -5.07 -5.59
N ARG A 107 -6.34 -5.25 -4.83
CA ARG A 107 -5.93 -4.33 -3.77
C ARG A 107 -5.00 -3.27 -4.34
N SER A 108 -5.14 -2.02 -3.90
CA SER A 108 -4.21 -0.97 -4.28
C SER A 108 -2.80 -1.22 -3.68
N LEU A 109 -1.78 -0.92 -4.48
CA LEU A 109 -0.39 -0.97 -4.08
C LEU A 109 0.01 0.24 -3.24
N THR A 110 -0.72 1.35 -3.33
CA THR A 110 -0.43 2.61 -2.63
C THR A 110 -1.35 2.90 -1.45
N ASP A 111 -2.56 2.33 -1.45
CA ASP A 111 -3.52 2.45 -0.35
C ASP A 111 -4.02 1.02 0.03
N PRO A 112 -3.57 0.45 1.15
CA PRO A 112 -3.92 -0.93 1.52
C PRO A 112 -5.40 -1.14 1.84
N LEU A 113 -6.16 -0.05 2.03
CA LEU A 113 -7.60 -0.07 2.32
C LEU A 113 -8.45 0.31 1.10
N PHE A 114 -7.83 0.50 -0.07
CA PHE A 114 -8.51 0.77 -1.33
C PHE A 114 -8.50 -0.47 -2.25
N TYR A 115 -9.67 -0.79 -2.79
CA TYR A 115 -9.87 -1.95 -3.66
C TYR A 115 -10.57 -1.58 -4.96
N ARG A 116 -10.31 -2.37 -6.01
CA ARG A 116 -11.14 -2.42 -7.21
C ARG A 116 -11.89 -3.74 -7.22
N LEU A 117 -13.21 -3.66 -7.37
CA LEU A 117 -14.11 -4.80 -7.42
C LEU A 117 -14.82 -4.81 -8.77
N THR A 118 -14.50 -5.79 -9.60
CA THR A 118 -15.03 -5.89 -10.98
C THR A 118 -15.91 -7.12 -11.11
N LEU A 119 -17.17 -6.91 -11.46
CA LEU A 119 -18.09 -7.99 -11.80
C LEU A 119 -17.97 -8.33 -13.29
N HIS A 120 -17.75 -9.60 -13.60
CA HIS A 120 -17.86 -10.14 -14.95
C HIS A 120 -19.04 -11.11 -15.01
N ARG A 121 -20.11 -10.65 -15.67
CA ARG A 121 -21.37 -11.40 -15.80
C ARG A 121 -21.34 -12.41 -16.93
N ALA A 122 -22.02 -13.54 -16.76
CA ALA A 122 -22.18 -14.54 -17.81
C ALA A 122 -22.64 -13.92 -19.14
N GLY A 123 -22.02 -14.35 -20.24
CA GLY A 123 -22.30 -13.80 -21.59
C GLY A 123 -21.52 -12.52 -21.95
N THR A 124 -20.71 -11.96 -21.05
CA THR A 124 -19.81 -10.83 -21.37
C THR A 124 -18.43 -11.32 -21.83
N PRO A 125 -17.68 -10.53 -22.63
CA PRO A 125 -16.31 -10.89 -23.02
C PRO A 125 -15.38 -11.14 -21.82
N GLY A 126 -15.49 -10.32 -20.76
CA GLY A 126 -14.68 -10.49 -19.55
C GLY A 126 -14.98 -11.80 -18.81
N TYR A 127 -16.21 -12.31 -18.88
CA TYR A 127 -16.55 -13.61 -18.31
C TYR A 127 -15.85 -14.77 -19.02
N ALA A 128 -15.78 -14.74 -20.36
CA ALA A 128 -15.09 -15.77 -21.13
C ALA A 128 -13.59 -15.82 -20.79
N ALA A 129 -12.95 -14.66 -20.68
CA ALA A 129 -11.55 -14.55 -20.24
C ALA A 129 -11.36 -15.10 -18.82
N MET A 130 -12.25 -14.73 -17.89
CA MET A 130 -12.22 -15.25 -16.53
C MET A 130 -12.46 -16.76 -16.44
N LEU A 131 -13.34 -17.31 -17.27
CA LEU A 131 -13.59 -18.74 -17.33
C LEU A 131 -12.34 -19.51 -17.78
N ALA A 132 -11.64 -18.99 -18.80
CA ALA A 132 -10.38 -19.56 -19.27
C ALA A 132 -9.28 -19.51 -18.20
N ALA A 133 -9.12 -18.38 -17.51
CA ALA A 133 -8.11 -18.22 -16.46
C ALA A 133 -8.43 -19.04 -15.19
N ALA A 134 -9.68 -19.02 -14.73
CA ALA A 134 -10.11 -19.70 -13.51
C ALA A 134 -10.15 -21.23 -13.67
N GLY A 135 -10.53 -21.71 -14.85
CA GLY A 135 -10.84 -23.12 -15.09
C GLY A 135 -11.94 -23.61 -14.14
N ALA A 136 -11.74 -24.78 -13.51
CA ALA A 136 -12.69 -25.36 -12.55
C ALA A 136 -12.70 -24.66 -11.18
N ARG A 137 -11.73 -23.78 -10.90
CA ARG A 137 -11.56 -23.16 -9.58
C ARG A 137 -12.73 -22.23 -9.25
N ARG A 138 -13.19 -22.28 -8.00
CA ARG A 138 -14.26 -21.40 -7.49
C ARG A 138 -13.72 -20.05 -7.03
N TRP A 139 -12.45 -19.96 -6.65
CA TRP A 139 -11.78 -18.74 -6.23
C TRP A 139 -10.25 -18.94 -6.26
N GLY A 140 -9.49 -17.87 -6.13
CA GLY A 140 -8.02 -17.89 -6.11
C GLY A 140 -7.42 -16.66 -6.78
N ALA A 141 -6.10 -16.65 -6.95
CA ALA A 141 -5.46 -15.72 -7.87
C ALA A 141 -5.86 -16.03 -9.31
N VAL A 142 -6.04 -15.00 -10.14
CA VAL A 142 -6.36 -15.19 -11.57
C VAL A 142 -5.24 -16.00 -12.24
N ASP A 143 -3.99 -15.55 -12.09
CA ASP A 143 -2.80 -16.35 -12.40
C ASP A 143 -2.24 -16.98 -11.12
N ALA A 144 -2.20 -18.30 -11.05
CA ALA A 144 -1.69 -19.03 -9.89
C ALA A 144 -0.17 -18.90 -9.70
N ARG A 145 0.56 -18.48 -10.75
CA ARG A 145 2.03 -18.28 -10.72
C ARG A 145 2.42 -16.86 -10.33
N ASP A 146 1.48 -15.92 -10.35
CA ASP A 146 1.73 -14.51 -10.00
C ASP A 146 0.61 -14.02 -9.09
N THR A 147 0.71 -14.39 -7.81
CA THR A 147 -0.27 -14.05 -6.79
C THR A 147 -0.07 -12.63 -6.26
N PRO A 148 -1.12 -11.98 -5.74
CA PRO A 148 -0.95 -10.73 -5.01
C PRO A 148 -0.13 -10.94 -3.74
N VAL A 149 0.33 -9.84 -3.16
CA VAL A 149 1.08 -9.88 -1.90
C VAL A 149 0.12 -10.11 -0.74
N LYS A 150 0.44 -11.05 0.16
CA LYS A 150 -0.34 -11.25 1.40
C LYS A 150 0.02 -10.19 2.44
N GLU A 151 -0.89 -9.90 3.36
CA GLU A 151 -0.61 -8.99 4.48
C GLU A 151 0.53 -9.54 5.37
N THR A 152 0.63 -10.86 5.53
CA THR A 152 1.72 -11.49 6.29
C THR A 152 3.10 -11.26 5.69
N GLU A 153 3.22 -11.20 4.35
CA GLU A 153 4.50 -10.90 3.70
C GLU A 153 4.96 -9.47 4.01
N ILE A 154 4.01 -8.53 4.06
CA ILE A 154 4.27 -7.13 4.41
C ILE A 154 4.66 -7.05 5.88
N LEU A 155 3.91 -7.70 6.78
CA LEU A 155 4.21 -7.73 8.22
C LEU A 155 5.57 -8.36 8.53
N ASN A 156 5.91 -9.47 7.87
CA ASN A 156 7.22 -10.10 8.01
C ASN A 156 8.33 -9.14 7.53
N SER A 157 8.13 -8.47 6.39
CA SER A 157 9.08 -7.47 5.89
C SER A 157 9.23 -6.28 6.85
N GLU A 158 8.15 -5.82 7.48
CA GLU A 158 8.19 -4.78 8.53
C GLU A 158 9.05 -5.24 9.72
N GLN A 159 8.82 -6.46 10.21
CA GLN A 159 9.57 -7.02 11.33
C GLN A 159 11.06 -7.20 11.02
N ASP A 160 11.37 -7.64 9.79
CA ASP A 160 12.74 -7.79 9.31
C ASP A 160 13.47 -6.44 9.27
N GLN A 161 12.80 -5.38 8.80
CA GLN A 161 13.35 -4.02 8.78
C GLN A 161 13.59 -3.48 10.20
N GLU A 162 12.61 -3.62 11.10
CA GLU A 162 12.78 -3.23 12.51
C GLU A 162 13.94 -3.96 13.18
N THR A 163 14.16 -5.24 12.82
CA THR A 163 15.29 -6.01 13.35
C THR A 163 16.63 -5.49 12.84
N ARG A 164 16.70 -5.10 11.56
CA ARG A 164 17.92 -4.49 10.96
C ARG A 164 18.26 -3.14 11.60
N GLU A 165 17.24 -2.36 11.98
CA GLU A 165 17.41 -1.07 12.66
C GLU A 165 18.11 -1.20 14.03
N LEU A 166 18.14 -2.40 14.63
CA LEU A 166 18.87 -2.69 15.88
C LEU A 166 20.39 -2.81 15.70
N SER A 167 20.87 -2.90 14.46
CA SER A 167 22.28 -3.00 14.10
C SER A 167 22.74 -1.71 13.38
N PRO A 168 24.05 -1.45 13.26
CA PRO A 168 24.55 -0.35 12.41
C PRO A 168 23.96 -0.41 10.99
N LEU A 169 23.72 0.74 10.38
CA LEU A 169 23.16 0.81 9.03
C LEU A 169 24.15 0.21 8.02
N GLU A 170 23.67 -0.73 7.21
CA GLU A 170 24.32 -1.12 5.96
C GLU A 170 23.64 -0.35 4.83
N LEU A 171 24.36 0.57 4.18
CA LEU A 171 23.75 1.48 3.17
C LEU A 171 23.19 0.72 1.96
N PHE A 172 23.81 -0.39 1.60
CA PHE A 172 23.49 -1.15 0.39
C PHE A 172 23.04 -2.57 0.73
N ASP A 173 21.84 -2.93 0.27
CA ASP A 173 21.32 -4.30 0.31
C ASP A 173 21.84 -5.08 -0.91
N ASN A 174 23.08 -5.55 -0.81
CA ASN A 174 23.75 -6.26 -1.90
C ASN A 174 23.14 -7.64 -2.19
N ASP A 175 22.49 -8.24 -1.19
CA ASP A 175 21.88 -9.57 -1.28
C ASP A 175 20.50 -9.55 -1.93
N ALA A 176 19.76 -8.44 -1.81
CA ALA A 176 18.43 -8.30 -2.41
C ALA A 176 18.43 -8.54 -3.93
N ALA A 177 19.46 -8.05 -4.65
CA ALA A 177 19.49 -8.13 -6.12
C ALA A 177 19.55 -9.57 -6.67
N LEU A 178 19.97 -10.55 -5.86
CA LEU A 178 20.18 -11.93 -6.33
C LEU A 178 18.95 -12.84 -6.14
N THR A 179 18.01 -12.47 -5.28
CA THR A 179 16.95 -13.38 -4.81
C THR A 179 15.55 -12.77 -4.81
N GLU A 180 15.40 -11.50 -5.15
CA GLU A 180 14.15 -10.77 -4.90
C GLU A 180 13.04 -11.04 -5.93
N THR A 181 12.01 -11.76 -5.48
CA THR A 181 10.76 -11.93 -6.21
C THR A 181 9.92 -10.65 -6.21
N ARG A 182 8.96 -10.56 -7.13
CA ARG A 182 7.99 -9.45 -7.19
C ARG A 182 7.25 -9.25 -5.86
N VAL A 183 6.81 -10.35 -5.24
CA VAL A 183 6.07 -10.32 -3.97
C VAL A 183 6.92 -9.71 -2.86
N MET A 184 8.18 -10.15 -2.74
CA MET A 184 9.12 -9.60 -1.75
C MET A 184 9.38 -8.11 -1.97
N ARG A 185 9.61 -7.69 -3.23
CA ARG A 185 9.83 -6.26 -3.55
C ARG A 185 8.66 -5.37 -3.14
N ILE A 186 7.43 -5.78 -3.45
CA ILE A 186 6.23 -5.02 -3.07
C ILE A 186 6.04 -5.03 -1.55
N ALA A 187 6.26 -6.18 -0.90
CA ALA A 187 6.14 -6.30 0.55
C ALA A 187 7.11 -5.38 1.29
N ARG A 188 8.38 -5.38 0.87
CA ARG A 188 9.44 -4.54 1.43
C ARG A 188 9.23 -3.05 1.18
N SER A 189 8.77 -2.67 -0.01
CA SER A 189 8.44 -1.26 -0.32
C SER A 189 7.28 -0.75 0.55
N LYS A 190 6.25 -1.57 0.77
CA LYS A 190 5.15 -1.25 1.68
C LYS A 190 5.61 -1.17 3.13
N ALA A 191 6.45 -2.13 3.56
CA ALA A 191 7.05 -2.13 4.89
C ALA A 191 7.89 -0.87 5.15
N PHE A 192 8.74 -0.49 4.21
CA PHE A 192 9.57 0.71 4.28
C PHE A 192 8.71 1.97 4.48
N SER A 193 7.64 2.10 3.70
CA SER A 193 6.70 3.22 3.84
C SER A 193 6.02 3.24 5.21
N LYS A 194 5.60 2.06 5.70
CA LYS A 194 5.01 1.91 7.04
C LYS A 194 6.00 2.15 8.17
N ARG A 195 7.31 2.01 7.94
CA ARG A 195 8.35 2.40 8.91
C ARG A 195 8.65 3.88 8.88
N VAL A 196 8.90 4.46 7.70
CA VAL A 196 9.35 5.85 7.57
C VAL A 196 8.26 6.86 7.92
N LEU A 197 7.03 6.70 7.42
CA LEU A 197 6.01 7.76 7.56
C LEU A 197 5.64 8.08 9.03
N PRO A 198 5.41 7.09 9.92
CA PRO A 198 5.08 7.37 11.32
C PRO A 198 6.21 8.07 12.08
N ILE A 199 7.48 7.85 11.69
CA ILE A 199 8.65 8.45 12.34
C ILE A 199 8.62 9.99 12.23
N TYR A 200 8.02 10.52 11.16
CA TYR A 200 7.86 11.94 10.89
C TYR A 200 6.42 12.44 11.10
N ASP A 201 5.60 11.72 11.88
CA ASP A 201 4.18 12.01 12.11
C ASP A 201 3.38 12.22 10.81
N PHE A 202 3.70 11.46 9.75
CA PHE A 202 3.09 11.55 8.43
C PHE A 202 3.20 12.94 7.77
N ARG A 203 4.21 13.72 8.13
CA ARG A 203 4.49 15.05 7.59
C ARG A 203 5.80 15.08 6.83
N CYS A 204 5.87 15.99 5.86
CA CYS A 204 7.09 16.26 5.13
C CYS A 204 8.20 16.75 6.09
N ALA A 205 9.37 16.13 6.00
CA ALA A 205 10.55 16.46 6.78
C ALA A 205 11.13 17.85 6.44
N VAL A 206 10.83 18.38 5.24
CA VAL A 206 11.24 19.70 4.77
C VAL A 206 10.26 20.80 5.21
N CYS A 207 9.03 20.79 4.68
CA CYS A 207 8.08 21.88 4.94
C CYS A 207 7.13 21.64 6.12
N GLY A 208 7.10 20.45 6.70
CA GLY A 208 6.17 20.10 7.79
C GLY A 208 4.70 19.98 7.39
N THR A 209 4.36 20.18 6.11
CA THR A 209 2.99 19.93 5.61
C THR A 209 2.71 18.43 5.60
N GLY A 210 1.47 18.07 5.83
CA GLY A 210 1.01 16.68 5.80
C GLY A 210 -0.49 16.68 5.71
N HIS A 211 -1.03 16.90 4.51
CA HIS A 211 -2.47 16.76 4.33
C HIS A 211 -2.89 15.35 4.74
N ALA A 212 -3.88 15.28 5.60
CA ALA A 212 -4.34 14.07 6.25
C ALA A 212 -5.84 13.93 6.04
N GLY A 213 -6.27 12.77 5.53
CA GLY A 213 -7.63 12.26 5.66
C GLY A 213 -7.69 11.23 6.79
N GLU A 214 -8.86 10.61 6.98
CA GLU A 214 -9.06 9.60 8.04
C GLU A 214 -8.02 8.47 8.01
N LYS A 215 -7.53 8.09 6.82
CA LYS A 215 -6.56 6.99 6.62
C LYS A 215 -5.59 7.21 5.45
N VAL A 216 -5.45 8.44 4.98
CA VAL A 216 -4.61 8.79 3.81
C VAL A 216 -3.76 9.99 4.17
N TRP A 217 -2.50 9.94 3.75
CA TRP A 217 -1.51 10.98 4.04
C TRP A 217 -0.85 11.42 2.73
N GLU A 218 -0.53 12.70 2.62
CA GLU A 218 0.17 13.25 1.45
C GLU A 218 1.63 12.81 1.37
N ALA A 219 2.29 12.65 2.53
CA ALA A 219 3.70 12.33 2.59
C ALA A 219 3.99 10.93 2.05
N GLU A 220 5.11 10.81 1.34
CA GLU A 220 5.65 9.59 0.76
C GLU A 220 7.00 9.28 1.44
N ALA A 221 7.33 7.99 1.55
CA ALA A 221 8.64 7.57 2.03
C ALA A 221 9.63 7.59 0.87
N ALA A 222 10.56 8.54 0.92
CA ALA A 222 11.64 8.69 -0.03
C ALA A 222 12.90 8.01 0.51
N HIS A 223 13.57 7.21 -0.31
CA HIS A 223 14.90 6.70 0.03
C HIS A 223 15.95 7.80 -0.14
N ILE A 224 16.90 7.87 0.80
CA ILE A 224 18.06 8.76 0.69
C ILE A 224 19.04 8.19 -0.34
N VAL A 225 19.47 6.95 -0.14
CA VAL A 225 20.14 6.14 -1.17
C VAL A 225 19.07 5.38 -1.94
N PRO A 226 18.83 5.68 -3.23
CA PRO A 226 17.72 5.09 -3.97
C PRO A 226 17.79 3.57 -4.07
N ARG A 227 16.64 2.91 -4.04
CA ARG A 227 16.58 1.46 -4.19
C ARG A 227 17.13 0.96 -5.53
N GLY A 228 17.02 1.78 -6.60
CA GLY A 228 17.56 1.44 -7.93
C GLY A 228 19.07 1.19 -7.95
N VAL A 229 19.81 1.73 -6.98
CA VAL A 229 21.24 1.49 -6.77
C VAL A 229 21.52 0.60 -5.55
N LYS A 230 20.56 -0.24 -5.19
CA LYS A 230 20.60 -1.17 -4.05
C LYS A 230 20.56 -0.49 -2.67
N GLY A 231 20.07 0.75 -2.54
CA GLY A 231 19.87 1.35 -1.23
C GLY A 231 19.00 0.48 -0.31
N ALA A 232 19.37 0.39 0.96
CA ALA A 232 18.69 -0.45 1.94
C ALA A 232 17.29 0.07 2.28
N ASP A 233 16.34 -0.86 2.52
CA ASP A 233 15.04 -0.53 3.10
C ASP A 233 15.17 -0.41 4.62
N ASP A 234 15.79 0.66 5.09
CA ASP A 234 15.98 0.97 6.51
C ASP A 234 15.46 2.37 6.77
N ALA A 235 14.73 2.59 7.87
CA ALA A 235 14.16 3.90 8.16
C ALA A 235 15.21 5.04 8.24
N ARG A 236 16.45 4.73 8.63
CA ARG A 236 17.58 5.68 8.65
C ARG A 236 18.07 6.05 7.25
N ASN A 237 17.75 5.25 6.24
CA ASN A 237 17.89 5.56 4.83
C ASN A 237 16.61 6.20 4.23
N GLY A 238 15.70 6.71 5.08
CA GLY A 238 14.38 7.19 4.66
C GLY A 238 14.02 8.59 5.17
N LEU A 239 13.31 9.34 4.32
CA LEU A 239 12.69 10.63 4.63
C LEU A 239 11.20 10.57 4.30
N ALA A 240 10.34 11.12 5.17
CA ALA A 240 8.97 11.40 4.78
C ALA A 240 8.92 12.74 4.02
N LEU A 241 8.52 12.76 2.76
CA LEU A 241 8.49 13.97 1.93
C LEU A 241 7.12 14.17 1.28
N CYS A 242 6.63 15.41 1.16
CA CYS A 242 5.48 15.66 0.28
C CYS A 242 5.92 15.47 -1.18
N ARG A 243 4.98 15.21 -2.08
CA ARG A 243 5.27 14.88 -3.49
C ARG A 243 6.22 15.85 -4.19
N SER A 244 6.07 17.16 -3.93
CA SER A 244 6.93 18.19 -4.51
C SER A 244 8.39 18.03 -4.05
N HIS A 245 8.60 17.89 -2.74
CA HIS A 245 9.94 17.70 -2.18
C HIS A 245 10.51 16.32 -2.49
N HIS A 246 9.69 15.28 -2.55
CA HIS A 246 10.13 13.95 -2.96
C HIS A 246 10.71 13.98 -4.38
N TRP A 247 9.95 14.51 -5.33
CA TRP A 247 10.43 14.67 -6.70
C TRP A 247 11.68 15.54 -6.76
N ALA A 248 11.70 16.70 -6.10
CA ALA A 248 12.86 17.59 -6.11
C ALA A 248 14.12 16.96 -5.50
N PHE A 249 13.97 16.12 -4.47
CA PHE A 249 15.07 15.39 -3.83
C PHE A 249 15.64 14.31 -4.76
N ASP A 250 14.78 13.54 -5.40
CA ASP A 250 15.16 12.49 -6.36
C ASP A 250 15.85 13.08 -7.61
N GLN A 251 15.49 14.30 -8.00
CA GLN A 251 16.11 15.02 -9.11
C GLN A 251 17.38 15.81 -8.70
N GLY A 252 17.82 15.73 -7.45
CA GLY A 252 19.03 16.43 -6.99
C GLY A 252 18.90 17.96 -6.91
N LEU A 253 17.68 18.50 -6.92
CA LEU A 253 17.47 19.95 -6.81
C LEU A 253 17.83 20.47 -5.41
N PHE A 254 17.79 19.60 -4.41
CA PHE A 254 18.32 19.85 -3.08
C PHE A 254 18.81 18.54 -2.45
N GLY A 255 19.63 18.66 -1.43
CA GLY A 255 20.03 17.57 -0.56
C GLY A 255 19.98 17.98 0.90
N VAL A 256 20.48 17.09 1.76
CA VAL A 256 20.59 17.36 3.19
C VAL A 256 22.02 17.02 3.63
N LEU A 257 22.69 17.98 4.26
CA LEU A 257 24.04 17.86 4.80
C LEU A 257 24.09 16.83 5.94
N PRO A 258 25.28 16.25 6.26
CA PRO A 258 25.42 15.34 7.40
C PRO A 258 25.02 15.94 8.76
N ASP A 259 25.06 17.26 8.91
CA ASP A 259 24.56 17.99 10.09
C ASP A 259 23.03 18.22 10.05
N ARG A 260 22.34 17.61 9.07
CA ARG A 260 20.90 17.63 8.79
C ARG A 260 20.33 19.00 8.45
N LYS A 261 21.16 19.88 7.87
CA LYS A 261 20.68 21.10 7.20
C LYS A 261 20.36 20.83 5.74
N ILE A 262 19.28 21.42 5.27
CA ILE A 262 18.88 21.38 3.87
C ILE A 262 19.84 22.27 3.07
N THR A 263 20.25 21.81 1.89
CA THR A 263 21.04 22.59 0.94
C THR A 263 20.42 22.50 -0.45
N VAL A 264 20.15 23.64 -1.08
CA VAL A 264 19.55 23.72 -2.41
C VAL A 264 20.65 23.87 -3.46
N HIS A 265 20.57 23.07 -4.52
CA HIS A 265 21.57 23.11 -5.59
C HIS A 265 21.57 24.49 -6.27
N PRO A 266 22.74 25.09 -6.61
CA PRO A 266 22.80 26.44 -7.17
C PRO A 266 21.96 26.65 -8.43
N SER A 267 21.88 25.66 -9.32
CA SER A 267 21.04 25.76 -10.51
C SER A 267 19.54 25.80 -10.18
N ALA A 268 19.11 25.08 -9.14
CA ALA A 268 17.73 25.12 -8.66
C ALA A 268 17.45 26.46 -7.97
N ALA A 269 18.41 26.98 -7.19
CA ALA A 269 18.29 28.27 -6.52
C ALA A 269 18.21 29.47 -7.47
N ALA A 270 18.85 29.38 -8.65
CA ALA A 270 18.81 30.42 -9.67
C ALA A 270 17.44 30.53 -10.38
N ASP A 271 16.60 29.49 -10.32
CA ASP A 271 15.27 29.49 -10.94
C ASP A 271 14.21 30.03 -9.97
N VAL A 272 13.60 31.16 -10.33
CA VAL A 272 12.58 31.84 -9.50
C VAL A 272 11.37 30.95 -9.17
N ARG A 273 11.07 29.93 -10.00
CA ARG A 273 9.96 28.99 -9.74
C ARG A 273 10.21 28.16 -8.48
N ASN A 274 11.46 27.98 -8.09
CA ASN A 274 11.88 27.20 -6.93
C ASN A 274 11.94 28.03 -5.63
N ALA A 275 11.43 29.27 -5.61
CA ALA A 275 11.46 30.11 -4.41
C ALA A 275 10.91 29.40 -3.15
N HIS A 276 9.91 28.54 -3.31
CA HIS A 276 9.31 27.74 -2.23
C HIS A 276 10.23 26.63 -1.70
N LEU A 277 11.18 26.13 -2.50
CA LEU A 277 12.23 25.21 -2.08
C LEU A 277 13.41 25.97 -1.47
N VAL A 278 13.84 27.07 -2.13
CA VAL A 278 14.95 27.94 -1.68
C VAL A 278 14.69 28.52 -0.30
N ALA A 279 13.43 28.78 0.06
CA ALA A 279 13.06 29.23 1.39
C ALA A 279 13.56 28.29 2.52
N PHE A 280 13.80 27.00 2.24
CA PHE A 280 14.31 26.03 3.19
C PHE A 280 15.84 25.86 3.17
N ASP A 281 16.55 26.54 2.28
CA ASP A 281 18.01 26.45 2.21
C ASP A 281 18.67 26.88 3.53
N GLY A 282 19.60 26.07 4.03
CA GLY A 282 20.27 26.25 5.32
C GLY A 282 19.41 25.95 6.56
N GLN A 283 18.10 25.70 6.41
CA GLN A 283 17.25 25.31 7.53
C GLN A 283 17.52 23.87 7.96
N LYS A 284 17.25 23.56 9.23
CA LYS A 284 17.32 22.18 9.72
C LYS A 284 16.13 21.37 9.23
N LEU A 285 16.40 20.14 8.81
CA LEU A 285 15.39 19.14 8.57
C LEU A 285 14.58 18.89 9.87
N ARG A 286 13.28 18.64 9.74
CA ARG A 286 12.49 18.11 10.85
C ARG A 286 13.03 16.72 11.22
N GLU A 287 13.45 16.57 12.47
CA GLU A 287 14.03 15.32 12.95
C GLU A 287 12.98 14.39 13.55
N PRO A 288 13.18 13.07 13.43
CA PRO A 288 12.50 12.07 14.24
C PRO A 288 12.63 12.32 15.75
N ASN A 289 11.56 12.02 16.50
CA ASN A 289 11.59 12.09 17.96
C ASN A 289 12.57 11.07 18.57
N ASN A 290 12.73 9.90 17.94
CA ASN A 290 13.72 8.90 18.32
C ASN A 290 15.06 9.18 17.61
N PRO A 291 16.13 9.54 18.33
CA PRO A 291 17.43 9.83 17.72
C PRO A 291 18.05 8.65 16.95
N ALA A 292 17.73 7.41 17.32
CA ALA A 292 18.24 6.21 16.65
C ALA A 292 17.68 6.02 15.23
N LEU A 293 16.56 6.67 14.91
CA LEU A 293 15.88 6.59 13.62
C LEU A 293 16.10 7.84 12.75
N ARG A 294 17.04 8.71 13.15
CA ARG A 294 17.41 9.88 12.33
C ARG A 294 18.03 9.43 11.00
N PRO A 295 17.89 10.25 9.94
CA PRO A 295 18.62 10.06 8.70
C PRO A 295 20.11 9.86 8.96
N ASP A 296 20.65 8.78 8.43
CA ASP A 296 22.04 8.42 8.61
C ASP A 296 22.96 9.40 7.87
N ALA A 297 24.06 9.79 8.51
CA ALA A 297 24.98 10.79 7.98
C ALA A 297 25.72 10.30 6.72
N GLU A 298 26.03 9.01 6.63
CA GLU A 298 26.69 8.43 5.47
C GLU A 298 25.72 8.31 4.29
N ALA A 299 24.46 7.93 4.54
CA ALA A 299 23.42 7.93 3.51
C ALA A 299 23.21 9.34 2.93
N LEU A 300 23.15 10.36 3.79
CA LEU A 300 23.04 11.76 3.38
C LEU A 300 24.24 12.23 2.56
N ALA A 301 25.47 11.91 3.01
CA ALA A 301 26.69 12.21 2.27
C ALA A 301 26.72 11.52 0.89
N TRP A 302 26.23 10.28 0.82
CA TRP A 302 26.11 9.55 -0.43
C TRP A 302 25.17 10.27 -1.40
N HIS A 303 23.97 10.68 -0.96
CA HIS A 303 23.00 11.37 -1.82
C HIS A 303 23.56 12.68 -2.37
N LEU A 304 24.24 13.47 -1.52
CA LEU A 304 24.90 14.69 -1.96
C LEU A 304 25.95 14.43 -3.05
N GLY A 305 26.80 13.42 -2.86
CA GLY A 305 27.87 13.09 -3.80
C GLY A 305 27.40 12.47 -5.12
N ASN A 306 26.26 11.77 -5.12
CA ASN A 306 25.84 10.92 -6.25
C ASN A 306 24.54 11.35 -6.92
N VAL A 307 23.77 12.27 -6.32
CA VAL A 307 22.49 12.75 -6.86
C VAL A 307 22.48 14.28 -7.00
N VAL A 308 22.97 15.01 -6.00
CA VAL A 308 23.00 16.48 -6.05
C VAL A 308 24.19 17.00 -6.86
N ASN A 309 25.37 16.40 -6.69
CA ASN A 309 26.61 16.82 -7.34
C ASN A 309 27.01 15.94 -8.54
N SER A 310 26.08 15.12 -9.06
CA SER A 310 26.31 14.20 -10.19
C SER A 310 26.40 14.89 -11.54
#